data_AF-A0A6F8ZML8-F1
#
_entry.id   AF-A0A6F8ZML8-F1
#
_cell.length_a   1.000
_cell.length_b   1.000
_cell.length_c   1.000
_cell.angle_alpha   90.00
_cell.angle_beta   90.00
_cell.angle_gamma   90.00
#
_symmetry.space_group_name_H-M   'P 1'
#
loop_
_entity.id
_entity.type
_entity.pdbx_description
1 polymer ?
#
loop_
_entity_poly.entity_id
_entity_poly.type
_entity_poly.pdbx_seq_one_letter_code
_entity_poly.pdbx_strand_id
1 'polypeptide(L)'
;MIPFPLGELDPNVVNSQAVQLDYINSSYTRGHLNPSLHHRTYEDRSSTFTLTNVVPQKVGSNDGPWATLEKQVNQTLGSYCLGVAYVVTGVIPYQDNKHWIKGHRVAVPEYLWSAYCCPKYNESLLNKVHLSKVFPTYAAIGRNDPNSTEEIVPIVKSSHKKFWGYDVRRMPLDTLEMYLKERLGTVISVFYEKCSGLR
;
A
#
# COMPACT_ATOMS: atom_id res chain seq x y z
N MET A 1 7.61 -9.89 -18.53
CA MET A 1 7.45 -8.42 -18.66
C MET A 1 8.61 -7.93 -19.48
N ILE A 2 8.34 -7.36 -20.65
CA ILE A 2 9.37 -6.81 -21.54
C ILE A 2 9.86 -5.50 -20.91
N PRO A 3 11.17 -5.20 -20.88
CA PRO A 3 11.67 -3.93 -20.39
C PRO A 3 11.02 -2.78 -21.19
N PHE A 4 10.41 -1.83 -20.49
CA PHE A 4 9.90 -0.62 -21.11
C PHE A 4 10.54 0.61 -20.44
N PRO A 5 11.02 1.60 -21.21
CA PRO A 5 11.13 1.59 -22.67
C PRO A 5 12.23 0.64 -23.17
N LEU A 6 12.11 0.21 -24.43
CA LEU A 6 13.10 -0.62 -25.12
C LEU A 6 14.25 0.27 -25.62
N GLY A 7 15.50 -0.10 -25.34
CA GLY A 7 16.68 0.64 -25.79
C GLY A 7 17.39 1.42 -24.67
N GLU A 8 18.17 2.42 -25.05
CA GLU A 8 18.86 3.29 -24.11
C GLU A 8 17.85 4.18 -23.37
N LEU A 9 17.97 4.25 -22.05
CA LEU A 9 17.06 5.03 -21.22
C LEU A 9 17.48 6.50 -21.22
N ASP A 10 16.51 7.41 -21.37
CA ASP A 10 16.75 8.85 -21.22
C ASP A 10 17.39 9.12 -19.83
N PRO A 11 18.56 9.77 -19.77
CA PRO A 11 19.20 10.12 -18.51
C PRO A 11 18.30 10.90 -17.54
N ASN A 12 17.36 11.71 -18.04
CA ASN A 12 16.41 12.43 -17.21
C ASN A 12 15.47 11.46 -16.48
N VAL A 13 14.98 10.43 -17.18
CA VAL A 13 14.14 9.38 -16.58
C VAL A 13 14.94 8.61 -15.55
N VAL A 14 16.17 8.21 -15.88
CA VAL A 14 17.04 7.50 -14.95
C VAL A 14 17.31 8.36 -13.72
N ASN A 15 17.51 9.66 -13.84
CA ASN A 15 17.83 10.51 -12.69
C ASN A 15 16.61 10.90 -11.84
N SER A 16 15.39 10.89 -12.41
CA SER A 16 14.19 11.37 -11.71
C SER A 16 13.33 10.27 -11.09
N GLN A 17 13.51 9.00 -11.46
CA GLN A 17 12.69 7.89 -10.98
C GLN A 17 13.44 6.56 -10.99
N ALA A 18 12.80 5.54 -10.41
CA ALA A 18 13.32 4.18 -10.45
C ALA A 18 13.23 3.60 -11.87
N VAL A 19 14.26 2.84 -12.25
CA VAL A 19 14.30 2.08 -13.51
C VAL A 19 14.51 0.59 -13.25
N GLN A 20 14.29 -0.25 -14.27
CA GLN A 20 14.34 -1.71 -14.13
C GLN A 20 15.70 -2.19 -13.56
N LEU A 21 16.78 -1.52 -13.97
CA LEU A 21 18.15 -1.80 -13.53
C LEU A 21 18.38 -1.57 -12.03
N ASP A 22 17.57 -0.72 -11.38
CA ASP A 22 17.69 -0.46 -9.95
C ASP A 22 17.26 -1.67 -9.10
N TYR A 23 16.32 -2.47 -9.62
CA TYR A 23 15.77 -3.64 -8.92
C TYR A 23 16.56 -4.94 -9.18
N ILE A 24 17.39 -4.98 -10.22
CA ILE A 24 18.20 -6.16 -10.53
C ILE A 24 19.17 -6.44 -9.37
N ASN A 25 19.20 -7.68 -8.89
CA ASN A 25 20.03 -8.15 -7.78
C ASN A 25 19.79 -7.43 -6.42
N SER A 26 18.65 -6.76 -6.24
CA SER A 26 18.37 -5.95 -5.04
C SER A 26 17.87 -6.75 -3.82
N SER A 27 17.53 -8.03 -3.95
CA SER A 27 16.75 -8.84 -2.98
C SER A 27 15.30 -8.37 -2.73
N TYR A 28 14.86 -7.30 -3.39
CA TYR A 28 13.50 -6.78 -3.30
C TYR A 28 12.68 -7.14 -4.54
N THR A 29 11.39 -7.37 -4.30
CA THR A 29 10.37 -7.43 -5.34
C THR A 29 9.92 -6.02 -5.72
N ARG A 30 9.16 -5.93 -6.81
CA ARG A 30 8.49 -4.71 -7.27
C ARG A 30 7.09 -4.63 -6.65
N GLY A 31 7.02 -4.09 -5.44
CA GLY A 31 5.76 -3.93 -4.71
C GLY A 31 4.93 -2.79 -5.31
N HIS A 32 3.70 -3.10 -5.74
CA HIS A 32 2.82 -2.09 -6.32
C HIS A 32 2.15 -1.27 -5.21
N LEU A 33 2.08 0.05 -5.38
CA LEU A 33 1.28 0.92 -4.51
C LEU A 33 -0.18 0.93 -4.92
N ASN A 34 -0.46 1.15 -6.21
CA ASN A 34 -1.77 0.95 -6.82
C ASN A 34 -1.84 -0.47 -7.40
N PRO A 35 -2.57 -1.41 -6.77
CA PRO A 35 -2.55 -2.81 -7.15
C PRO A 35 -3.38 -3.08 -8.40
N SER A 36 -2.82 -3.86 -9.34
CA SER A 36 -3.51 -4.29 -10.57
C SER A 36 -4.86 -4.98 -10.28
N LEU A 37 -4.99 -5.66 -9.13
CA LEU A 37 -6.21 -6.38 -8.74
C LEU A 37 -7.42 -5.46 -8.52
N HIS A 38 -7.22 -4.17 -8.28
CA HIS A 38 -8.32 -3.21 -8.05
C HIS A 38 -8.90 -2.66 -9.36
N HIS A 39 -8.29 -2.99 -10.50
CA HIS A 39 -8.70 -2.51 -11.82
C HIS A 39 -9.34 -3.61 -12.66
N ARG A 40 -10.28 -3.23 -13.54
CA ARG A 40 -11.08 -4.19 -14.33
C ARG A 40 -10.58 -4.36 -15.76
N THR A 41 -10.24 -3.26 -16.43
CA THR A 41 -9.82 -3.27 -17.84
C THR A 41 -8.36 -3.69 -17.99
N TYR A 42 -7.98 -4.12 -19.18
CA TYR A 42 -6.58 -4.47 -19.45
C TYR A 42 -5.69 -3.22 -19.38
N GLU A 43 -6.18 -2.11 -19.91
CA GLU A 43 -5.48 -0.83 -20.01
C GLU A 43 -5.18 -0.26 -18.62
N ASP A 44 -6.19 -0.21 -17.74
CA ASP A 44 -6.04 0.26 -16.36
C ASP A 44 -5.03 -0.60 -15.61
N ARG A 45 -5.15 -1.93 -15.75
CA ARG A 45 -4.23 -2.90 -15.13
C ARG A 45 -2.81 -2.77 -15.66
N SER A 46 -2.64 -2.49 -16.94
CA SER A 46 -1.33 -2.31 -17.56
C SER A 46 -0.65 -1.04 -17.04
N SER A 47 -1.42 0.03 -16.82
CA SER A 47 -0.91 1.30 -16.28
C SER A 47 -0.29 1.18 -14.88
N THR A 48 -0.74 0.20 -14.07
CA THR A 48 -0.18 0.00 -12.72
C THR A 48 1.24 -0.54 -12.71
N PHE A 49 1.74 -1.07 -13.82
CA PHE A 49 3.08 -1.69 -13.89
C PHE A 49 4.22 -0.67 -14.15
N THR A 50 3.92 0.63 -14.15
CA THR A 50 4.93 1.69 -14.22
C THR A 50 5.78 1.71 -12.94
N LEU A 51 7.08 2.00 -13.04
CA LEU A 51 7.96 2.04 -11.86
C LEU A 51 7.74 3.25 -10.95
N THR A 52 7.03 4.28 -11.42
CA THR A 52 6.50 5.36 -10.57
C THR A 52 5.45 4.88 -9.56
N ASN A 53 4.86 3.70 -9.78
CA ASN A 53 3.89 3.06 -8.89
C ASN A 53 4.52 1.92 -8.06
N VAL A 54 5.85 1.77 -8.07
CA VAL A 54 6.53 0.61 -7.50
C VAL A 54 7.54 1.03 -6.43
N VAL A 55 7.53 0.29 -5.32
CA VAL A 55 8.52 0.43 -4.23
C VAL A 55 9.27 -0.89 -3.99
N PRO A 56 10.49 -0.85 -3.42
CA PRO A 56 11.19 -2.06 -3.00
C PRO A 56 10.43 -2.76 -1.87
N GLN A 57 9.80 -3.90 -2.17
CA GLN A 57 9.03 -4.65 -1.19
C GLN A 57 9.63 -6.04 -0.97
N LYS A 58 9.75 -6.49 0.28
CA LYS A 58 10.21 -7.85 0.58
C LYS A 58 9.18 -8.86 0.12
N VAL A 59 9.64 -9.97 -0.46
CA VAL A 59 8.76 -11.03 -0.98
C VAL A 59 7.80 -11.60 0.07
N GLY A 60 8.24 -11.71 1.32
CA GLY A 60 7.39 -12.16 2.43
C GLY A 60 6.24 -11.21 2.76
N SER A 61 6.42 -9.91 2.52
CA SER A 61 5.37 -8.89 2.59
C SER A 61 4.49 -8.94 1.35
N ASN A 62 5.09 -8.77 0.16
CA ASN A 62 4.41 -8.62 -1.13
C ASN A 62 3.51 -9.81 -1.45
N ASP A 63 4.06 -11.03 -1.44
CA ASP A 63 3.33 -12.25 -1.84
C ASP A 63 2.52 -12.86 -0.68
N GLY A 64 2.55 -12.20 0.49
CA GLY A 64 2.02 -12.73 1.74
C GLY A 64 0.88 -11.89 2.30
N PRO A 65 1.02 -11.34 3.52
CA PRO A 65 -0.03 -10.56 4.16
C PRO A 65 -0.48 -9.33 3.35
N TRP A 66 0.41 -8.68 2.60
CA TRP A 66 0.05 -7.50 1.79
C TRP A 66 -0.86 -7.86 0.62
N ALA A 67 -0.52 -8.87 -0.19
CA ALA A 67 -1.43 -9.38 -1.23
C ALA A 67 -2.79 -9.84 -0.66
N THR A 68 -2.79 -10.41 0.55
CA THR A 68 -4.03 -10.79 1.25
C THR A 68 -4.88 -9.57 1.58
N LEU A 69 -4.27 -8.49 2.08
CA LEU A 69 -4.95 -7.22 2.33
C LEU A 69 -5.55 -6.66 1.04
N GLU A 70 -4.78 -6.58 -0.05
CA GLU A 70 -5.24 -6.04 -1.34
C GLU A 70 -6.46 -6.78 -1.87
N LYS A 71 -6.44 -8.12 -1.81
CA LYS A 71 -7.56 -8.98 -2.19
C LYS A 71 -8.79 -8.71 -1.32
N GLN A 72 -8.61 -8.62 0.00
CA GLN A 72 -9.70 -8.37 0.93
C GLN A 72 -10.32 -6.97 0.71
N VAL A 73 -9.51 -5.93 0.46
CA VAL A 73 -10.01 -4.59 0.13
C VAL A 73 -10.84 -4.62 -1.15
N ASN A 74 -10.36 -5.28 -2.21
CA ASN A 74 -11.10 -5.42 -3.47
C ASN A 74 -12.46 -6.12 -3.27
N GLN A 75 -12.47 -7.22 -2.50
CA GLN A 75 -13.69 -7.95 -2.18
C GLN A 75 -14.66 -7.10 -1.34
N THR A 76 -14.18 -6.44 -0.29
CA THR A 76 -15.01 -5.58 0.57
C THR A 76 -15.64 -4.44 -0.22
N LEU A 77 -14.85 -3.72 -1.03
CA LEU A 77 -15.37 -2.63 -1.83
C LEU A 77 -16.33 -3.13 -2.91
N GLY A 78 -16.00 -4.23 -3.60
CA GLY A 78 -16.87 -4.81 -4.63
C GLY A 78 -18.20 -5.35 -4.10
N SER A 79 -18.24 -5.81 -2.84
CA SER A 79 -19.46 -6.34 -2.22
C SER A 79 -20.35 -5.27 -1.59
N TYR A 80 -19.76 -4.21 -1.01
CA TYR A 80 -20.51 -3.31 -0.13
C TYR A 80 -20.51 -1.85 -0.58
N CYS A 81 -19.57 -1.43 -1.43
CA CYS A 81 -19.53 -0.08 -1.94
C CYS A 81 -20.50 0.09 -3.11
N LEU A 82 -21.34 1.13 -3.03
CA LEU A 82 -22.30 1.49 -4.07
C LEU A 82 -21.71 2.63 -4.90
N GLY A 83 -21.25 2.30 -6.11
CA GLY A 83 -20.65 3.28 -7.03
C GLY A 83 -19.14 3.37 -6.89
N VAL A 84 -18.60 4.59 -6.85
CA VAL A 84 -17.15 4.84 -6.88
C VAL A 84 -16.56 4.74 -5.48
N ALA A 85 -15.54 3.90 -5.34
CA ALA A 85 -14.65 3.88 -4.19
C ALA A 85 -13.34 4.59 -4.53
N TYR A 86 -12.72 5.20 -3.53
CA TYR A 86 -11.42 5.84 -3.62
C TYR A 86 -10.44 5.07 -2.75
N VAL A 87 -9.25 4.80 -3.28
CA VAL A 87 -8.17 4.13 -2.55
C VAL A 87 -6.93 5.00 -2.64
N VAL A 88 -6.31 5.27 -1.50
CA VAL A 88 -5.04 5.97 -1.40
C VAL A 88 -4.05 5.04 -0.73
N THR A 89 -2.87 4.91 -1.31
CA THR A 89 -1.79 4.09 -0.78
C THR A 89 -0.51 4.89 -0.73
N GLY A 90 0.43 4.42 0.09
CA GLY A 90 1.72 5.04 0.22
C GLY A 90 2.64 4.22 1.09
N VAL A 91 3.74 4.85 1.49
CA VAL A 91 4.76 4.24 2.33
C VAL A 91 5.08 5.07 3.55
N ILE A 92 5.65 4.42 4.55
CA ILE A 92 6.31 5.06 5.68
C ILE A 92 7.80 4.71 5.58
N PRO A 93 8.69 5.70 5.36
CA PRO A 93 10.13 5.45 5.28
C PRO A 93 10.70 5.12 6.66
N TYR A 94 11.87 4.51 6.69
CA TYR A 94 12.67 4.43 7.91
C TYR A 94 12.99 5.83 8.43
N GLN A 95 13.19 5.96 9.75
CA GLN A 95 13.58 7.23 10.36
C GLN A 95 15.04 7.61 10.06
N ASP A 96 15.88 6.63 9.75
CA ASP A 96 17.23 6.88 9.24
C ASP A 96 17.29 6.80 7.71
N ASN A 97 18.39 7.30 7.14
CA ASN A 97 18.57 7.38 5.69
C ASN A 97 19.42 6.23 5.11
N LYS A 98 19.42 5.05 5.73
CA LYS A 98 20.35 3.95 5.36
C LYS A 98 19.74 2.92 4.41
N HIS A 99 18.42 2.91 4.26
CA HIS A 99 17.70 1.86 3.55
C HIS A 99 17.44 2.22 2.09
N TRP A 100 18.38 1.84 1.22
CA TRP A 100 18.31 2.13 -0.21
C TRP A 100 18.79 0.94 -1.05
N ILE A 101 18.29 0.84 -2.29
CA ILE A 101 18.85 -0.04 -3.32
C ILE A 101 19.63 0.77 -4.36
N LYS A 102 20.51 0.07 -5.08
CA LYS A 102 21.30 0.59 -6.21
C LYS A 102 21.99 1.93 -5.90
N GLY A 103 22.80 1.96 -4.84
CA GLY A 103 23.63 3.12 -4.51
C GLY A 103 22.84 4.40 -4.25
N HIS A 104 21.85 4.33 -3.35
CA HIS A 104 21.01 5.48 -2.95
C HIS A 104 20.10 6.05 -4.04
N ARG A 105 19.69 5.22 -5.02
CA ARG A 105 18.76 5.65 -6.06
C ARG A 105 17.30 5.46 -5.70
N VAL A 106 16.96 4.35 -5.04
CA VAL A 106 15.57 4.06 -4.67
C VAL A 106 15.51 3.71 -3.18
N ALA A 107 14.75 4.50 -2.43
CA ALA A 107 14.55 4.31 -1.00
C ALA A 107 13.70 3.06 -0.74
N VAL A 108 14.09 2.27 0.26
CA VAL A 108 13.31 1.13 0.74
C VAL A 108 12.39 1.63 1.86
N PRO A 109 11.07 1.43 1.76
CA PRO A 109 10.16 1.81 2.83
C PRO A 109 10.20 0.81 3.99
N GLU A 110 9.93 1.30 5.21
CA GLU A 110 9.80 0.44 6.39
C GLU A 110 8.41 -0.22 6.45
N TYR A 111 7.37 0.56 6.13
CA TYR A 111 6.00 0.09 6.06
C TYR A 111 5.31 0.55 4.77
N LEU A 112 4.31 -0.21 4.35
CA LEU A 112 3.33 0.21 3.34
C LEU A 112 2.01 0.53 4.04
N TRP A 113 1.23 1.45 3.50
CA TRP A 113 -0.10 1.75 4.01
C TRP A 113 -1.11 1.91 2.88
N SER A 114 -2.37 1.61 3.20
CA SER A 114 -3.50 1.73 2.29
C SER A 114 -4.73 2.17 3.08
N ALA A 115 -5.50 3.09 2.50
CA ALA A 115 -6.78 3.51 3.01
C ALA A 115 -7.80 3.56 1.89
N TYR A 116 -9.05 3.26 2.20
CA TYR A 116 -10.16 3.44 1.25
C TYR A 116 -11.24 4.36 1.82
N CYS A 117 -11.99 4.95 0.91
CA CYS A 117 -13.19 5.75 1.13
C CYS A 117 -14.27 5.27 0.17
N CYS A 118 -15.43 4.96 0.73
CA CYS A 118 -16.63 4.62 -0.02
C CYS A 118 -17.77 5.53 0.46
N PRO A 119 -18.13 6.59 -0.29
CA PRO A 119 -19.13 7.57 0.17
C PRO A 119 -20.54 7.00 0.29
N LYS A 120 -20.88 6.04 -0.60
CA LYS A 120 -22.18 5.39 -0.69
C LYS A 120 -21.99 3.89 -0.53
N TYR A 121 -22.62 3.29 0.47
CA TYR A 121 -22.48 1.87 0.78
C TYR A 121 -23.82 1.30 1.26
N ASN A 122 -23.99 -0.01 1.16
CA ASN A 122 -25.26 -0.66 1.49
C ASN A 122 -25.46 -0.78 3.02
N GLU A 123 -26.06 0.24 3.63
CA GLU A 123 -26.34 0.32 5.09
C GLU A 123 -27.16 -0.85 5.63
N SER A 124 -28.13 -1.35 4.86
CA SER A 124 -28.99 -2.46 5.28
C SER A 124 -28.24 -3.78 5.47
N LEU A 125 -27.10 -3.97 4.79
CA LEU A 125 -26.22 -5.13 4.97
C LEU A 125 -25.24 -4.96 6.14
N LEU A 126 -24.94 -3.73 6.57
CA LEU A 126 -23.91 -3.46 7.58
C LEU A 126 -24.32 -3.91 8.99
N ASN A 127 -25.60 -3.74 9.33
CA ASN A 127 -26.14 -4.09 10.66
C ASN A 127 -26.01 -5.59 10.97
N LYS A 128 -25.82 -6.43 9.94
CA LYS A 128 -25.67 -7.89 10.09
C LYS A 128 -24.22 -8.35 10.30
N VAL A 129 -23.22 -7.51 10.00
CA VAL A 129 -21.81 -7.93 9.88
C VAL A 129 -20.80 -6.98 10.55
N HIS A 130 -21.25 -6.07 11.43
CA HIS A 130 -20.34 -5.14 12.16
C HIS A 130 -19.52 -4.21 11.23
N LEU A 131 -19.97 -4.01 9.99
CA LEU A 131 -19.26 -3.22 8.98
C LEU A 131 -19.34 -1.70 9.21
N SER A 132 -20.15 -1.24 10.16
CA SER A 132 -20.17 0.16 10.59
C SER A 132 -18.82 0.67 11.13
N LYS A 133 -17.93 -0.26 11.53
CA LYS A 133 -16.56 0.08 11.98
C LYS A 133 -15.55 0.26 10.84
N VAL A 134 -15.91 -0.14 9.62
CA VAL A 134 -14.99 -0.15 8.46
C VAL A 134 -15.54 0.63 7.25
N PHE A 135 -16.77 1.15 7.32
CA PHE A 135 -17.32 2.10 6.34
C PHE A 135 -17.67 3.43 7.02
N PRO A 136 -17.57 4.58 6.33
CA PRO A 136 -17.19 4.73 4.92
C PRO A 136 -15.69 4.55 4.63
N THR A 137 -14.85 4.57 5.67
CA THR A 137 -13.40 4.55 5.53
C THR A 137 -12.75 3.52 6.41
N TYR A 138 -11.66 2.93 5.92
CA TYR A 138 -10.80 2.08 6.73
C TYR A 138 -9.38 2.05 6.17
N ALA A 139 -8.43 1.66 7.01
CA ALA A 139 -7.02 1.70 6.68
C ALA A 139 -6.28 0.44 7.16
N ALA A 140 -5.07 0.28 6.64
CA ALA A 140 -4.12 -0.71 7.11
C ALA A 140 -2.68 -0.24 6.91
N ILE A 141 -1.79 -0.69 7.80
CA ILE A 141 -0.34 -0.55 7.69
C ILE A 141 0.26 -1.96 7.71
N GLY A 142 1.16 -2.25 6.77
CA GLY A 142 1.84 -3.53 6.62
C GLY A 142 3.36 -3.38 6.74
N ARG A 143 3.99 -4.34 7.42
CA ARG A 143 5.45 -4.38 7.58
C ARG A 143 6.12 -4.75 6.25
N ASN A 144 7.11 -3.96 5.84
CA ASN A 144 8.01 -4.34 4.74
C ASN A 144 9.24 -5.09 5.25
N ASP A 145 9.65 -4.85 6.50
CA ASP A 145 10.81 -5.48 7.13
C ASP A 145 10.38 -6.26 8.38
N PRO A 146 10.74 -7.56 8.47
CA PRO A 146 10.38 -8.36 9.62
C PRO A 146 11.04 -7.88 10.92
N ASN A 147 12.13 -7.11 10.83
CA ASN A 147 12.90 -6.61 11.97
C ASN A 147 12.53 -5.18 12.40
N SER A 148 11.55 -4.54 11.76
CA SER A 148 11.04 -3.22 12.18
C SER A 148 10.52 -3.22 13.63
N THR A 149 10.30 -2.04 14.20
CA THR A 149 9.73 -1.95 15.55
C THR A 149 8.27 -2.45 15.56
N GLU A 150 7.78 -2.87 16.72
CA GLU A 150 6.39 -3.29 16.93
C GLU A 150 5.44 -2.12 17.27
N GLU A 151 5.94 -0.89 17.21
CA GLU A 151 5.24 0.35 17.58
C GLU A 151 3.94 0.55 16.78
N ILE A 152 4.02 0.36 15.46
CA ILE A 152 2.88 0.57 14.55
C ILE A 152 2.14 -0.74 14.30
N VAL A 153 2.89 -1.80 13.97
CA VAL A 153 2.36 -3.12 13.62
C VAL A 153 3.00 -4.18 14.50
N PRO A 154 2.29 -4.68 15.53
CA PRO A 154 2.77 -5.75 16.39
C PRO A 154 2.96 -7.07 15.62
N ILE A 155 3.89 -7.91 16.06
CA ILE A 155 4.14 -9.22 15.45
C ILE A 155 3.22 -10.26 16.05
N VAL A 156 2.47 -10.96 15.21
CA VAL A 156 1.54 -12.00 15.65
C VAL A 156 2.12 -13.37 15.31
N LYS A 157 2.61 -14.08 16.33
CA LYS A 157 3.26 -15.41 16.19
C LYS A 157 2.32 -16.57 15.82
N SER A 158 1.03 -16.29 15.59
CA SER A 158 0.07 -17.30 15.11
C SER A 158 0.02 -17.42 13.58
N SER A 159 0.66 -16.50 12.84
CA SER A 159 0.75 -16.58 11.39
C SER A 159 1.70 -17.71 10.94
N HIS A 160 1.58 -18.14 9.68
CA HIS A 160 2.51 -19.12 9.11
C HIS A 160 3.96 -18.63 9.26
N LYS A 161 4.87 -19.49 9.73
CA LYS A 161 6.28 -19.16 10.02
C LYS A 161 6.98 -18.34 8.92
N LYS A 162 6.67 -18.60 7.65
CA LYS A 162 7.24 -17.88 6.50
C LYS A 162 6.86 -16.38 6.41
N PHE A 163 5.84 -15.94 7.15
CA PHE A 163 5.32 -14.58 7.16
C PHE A 163 5.53 -13.85 8.50
N TRP A 164 6.25 -14.46 9.45
CA TRP A 164 6.54 -13.82 10.73
C TRP A 164 7.26 -12.49 10.53
N GLY A 165 6.71 -11.43 11.13
CA GLY A 165 7.25 -10.07 11.01
C GLY A 165 6.75 -9.31 9.77
N TYR A 166 5.99 -9.92 8.87
CA TYR A 166 5.37 -9.23 7.72
C TYR A 166 3.90 -8.89 7.98
N ASP A 167 3.49 -8.83 9.24
CA ASP A 167 2.13 -8.62 9.66
C ASP A 167 1.52 -7.33 9.09
N VAL A 168 0.18 -7.33 8.98
CA VAL A 168 -0.62 -6.18 8.55
C VAL A 168 -1.61 -5.85 9.66
N ARG A 169 -1.57 -4.61 10.14
CA ARG A 169 -2.53 -4.10 11.12
C ARG A 169 -3.58 -3.28 10.40
N ARG A 170 -4.84 -3.69 10.54
CA ARG A 170 -6.02 -2.93 10.11
C ARG A 170 -6.44 -1.95 11.20
N MET A 171 -6.90 -0.76 10.80
CA MET A 171 -7.21 0.32 11.73
C MET A 171 -8.22 1.33 11.17
N PRO A 172 -8.93 2.07 12.04
CA PRO A 172 -9.67 3.26 11.66
C PRO A 172 -8.80 4.32 10.96
N LEU A 173 -9.42 5.18 10.15
CA LEU A 173 -8.70 6.18 9.34
C LEU A 173 -7.91 7.19 10.20
N ASP A 174 -8.50 7.65 11.30
CA ASP A 174 -7.85 8.59 12.22
C ASP A 174 -6.59 8.01 12.88
N THR A 175 -6.58 6.70 13.13
CA THR A 175 -5.40 5.99 13.65
C THR A 175 -4.29 5.94 12.61
N LEU A 176 -4.61 5.73 11.33
CA LEU A 176 -3.63 5.84 10.24
C LEU A 176 -3.07 7.27 10.17
N GLU A 177 -3.95 8.28 10.13
CA GLU A 177 -3.55 9.70 10.05
C GLU A 177 -2.68 10.14 11.22
N MET A 178 -2.94 9.62 12.43
CA MET A 178 -2.08 9.79 13.61
C MET A 178 -0.66 9.28 13.36
N TYR A 179 -0.51 8.01 12.92
CA TYR A 179 0.81 7.44 12.64
C TYR A 179 1.52 8.16 11.50
N LEU A 180 0.80 8.52 10.43
CA LEU A 180 1.36 9.30 9.33
C LEU A 180 1.87 10.65 9.81
N LYS A 181 1.12 11.34 10.67
CA LYS A 181 1.54 12.61 11.26
C LYS A 181 2.80 12.48 12.09
N GLU A 182 2.84 11.48 12.97
CA GLU A 182 4.00 11.21 13.82
C GLU A 182 5.25 10.90 12.99
N ARG A 183 5.11 10.06 11.96
CA ARG A 183 6.23 9.59 11.14
C ARG A 183 6.71 10.58 10.10
N LEU A 184 5.83 11.43 9.57
CA LEU A 184 6.13 12.39 8.49
C LEU A 184 6.26 13.83 8.99
N GLY A 185 5.99 14.09 10.27
CA GLY A 185 6.15 15.41 10.88
C GLY A 185 5.16 16.47 10.37
N THR A 186 4.09 16.07 9.68
CA THR A 186 3.08 16.97 9.11
C THR A 186 1.67 16.40 9.26
N VAL A 187 0.66 17.27 9.34
CA VAL A 187 -0.73 16.82 9.38
C VAL A 187 -1.13 16.28 8.01
N ILE A 188 -1.64 15.05 7.98
CA ILE A 188 -2.15 14.41 6.77
C ILE A 188 -3.63 14.12 6.96
N SER A 189 -4.44 14.63 6.04
CA SER A 189 -5.82 14.22 5.87
C SER A 189 -5.91 13.45 4.56
N VAL A 190 -6.17 12.15 4.63
CA VAL A 190 -6.12 11.26 3.46
C VAL A 190 -7.32 11.50 2.55
N PHE A 191 -8.49 11.74 3.14
CA PHE A 191 -9.73 11.99 2.42
C PHE A 191 -10.38 13.29 2.91
N TYR A 192 -10.84 14.10 1.95
CA TYR A 192 -11.59 15.31 2.26
C TYR A 192 -12.79 14.99 3.17
N GLU A 193 -12.89 15.72 4.29
CA GLU A 193 -13.90 15.53 5.34
C GLU A 193 -14.11 14.06 5.73
N LYS A 194 -13.05 13.24 5.81
CA LYS A 194 -13.15 11.82 6.18
C LYS A 194 -14.16 11.04 5.32
N CYS A 195 -14.24 11.35 4.02
CA CYS A 195 -15.15 10.74 3.04
C CYS A 195 -16.62 11.21 3.13
N SER A 196 -16.99 12.15 4.03
CA SER A 196 -18.37 12.65 4.11
C SER A 196 -18.71 13.71 3.06
N GLY A 197 -17.73 14.50 2.63
CA GLY A 197 -17.93 15.60 1.66
C GLY A 197 -18.20 15.16 0.21
N LEU A 198 -18.25 13.84 -0.04
CA LEU A 198 -18.49 13.24 -1.36
C LEU A 198 -19.89 12.62 -1.49
N ARG A 199 -20.79 12.87 -0.52
CA ARG A 199 -22.15 12.32 -0.50
C ARG A 199 -23.12 13.05 -1.42
#